data_AF-A0AA43UJC6-F1
#
_entry.id   AF-A0AA43UJC6-F1
#
_cell.length_a   1.000
_cell.length_b   1.000
_cell.length_c   1.000
_cell.angle_alpha   90.00
_cell.angle_beta   90.00
_cell.angle_gamma   90.00
#
_symmetry.space_group_name_H-M   'P 1'
#
loop_
_entity.id
_entity.type
_entity.pdbx_description
1 polymer ?
#
loop_
_entity_poly.entity_id
_entity_poly.type
_entity_poly.pdbx_seq_one_letter_code
_entity_poly.pdbx_strand_id
1 'polypeptide(L)'
;MGINIGIMEMEAPSAPCKSLRSDVVRVHIKEDTGFEDAAEYDEFVPYEDAKAAVGDWEAFVKRNRLNEEADAVYIAKVKKDDDLAVLKPLSKRTYTGWVIMSGLDDKKRAEALEKSDDRVTGWDQLDFDEMNEMCGSCPLSWDKGRGCIGAFGPDNSLLPEIAGRHGCPIVASVPQSVAEGKKYTSSDAAELLREVGVLREALPGEGKAMVRRYSGPLDRMEAVARISEKEGCGFFFF
;
A
#
# COMPACT_ATOMS: atom_id res chain seq x y z
N MET A 1 21.62 12.42 -3.60
CA MET A 1 20.76 12.05 -4.74
C MET A 1 19.73 11.09 -4.21
N GLY A 2 18.44 11.43 -4.31
CA GLY A 2 17.35 10.55 -3.87
C GLY A 2 17.29 9.28 -4.71
N ILE A 3 16.76 8.21 -4.14
CA ILE A 3 16.35 7.03 -4.91
C ILE A 3 14.91 7.32 -5.32
N ASN A 4 14.67 7.43 -6.62
CA ASN A 4 13.35 7.75 -7.16
C ASN A 4 12.73 6.55 -7.90
N ILE A 5 13.56 5.57 -8.28
CA ILE A 5 13.13 4.37 -8.99
C ILE A 5 13.35 3.14 -8.11
N GLY A 6 12.26 2.41 -7.88
CA GLY A 6 12.22 1.08 -7.27
C GLY A 6 12.04 -0.03 -8.31
N ILE A 7 12.27 -1.27 -7.88
CA ILE A 7 11.91 -2.49 -8.58
C ILE A 7 11.26 -3.45 -7.58
N MET A 8 10.18 -4.12 -7.96
CA MET A 8 9.58 -5.18 -7.14
C MET A 8 8.93 -6.25 -8.00
N GLU A 9 8.80 -7.46 -7.44
CA GLU A 9 7.98 -8.53 -8.01
C GLU A 9 6.48 -8.21 -7.88
N MET A 10 5.66 -8.90 -8.68
CA MET A 10 4.21 -8.75 -8.69
C MET A 10 3.50 -10.02 -8.25
N GLU A 11 2.95 -10.00 -7.04
CA GLU A 11 2.00 -11.00 -6.54
C GLU A 11 2.53 -12.45 -6.59
N ALA A 12 3.80 -12.64 -6.25
CA ALA A 12 4.39 -13.97 -6.11
C ALA A 12 3.50 -14.90 -5.26
N PRO A 13 3.18 -16.12 -5.72
CA PRO A 13 2.25 -17.01 -5.01
C PRO A 13 2.67 -17.36 -3.58
N SER A 14 3.98 -17.46 -3.32
CA SER A 14 4.50 -17.75 -1.99
C SER A 14 4.60 -16.52 -1.07
N ALA A 15 4.22 -15.33 -1.52
CA ALA A 15 4.27 -14.12 -0.70
C ALA A 15 3.14 -14.16 0.36
N PRO A 16 3.45 -14.13 1.67
CA PRO A 16 2.43 -14.18 2.71
C PRO A 16 1.51 -12.94 2.69
N CYS A 17 2.02 -11.81 2.22
CA CYS A 17 1.25 -10.57 2.09
C CYS A 17 0.23 -10.59 0.93
N LYS A 18 0.35 -11.53 -0.01
CA LYS A 18 -0.47 -11.56 -1.23
C LYS A 18 -1.96 -11.64 -0.92
N SER A 19 -2.38 -12.60 -0.10
CA SER A 19 -3.79 -12.80 0.21
C SER A 19 -4.41 -11.56 0.85
N LEU A 20 -3.67 -10.89 1.74
CA LEU A 20 -4.14 -9.69 2.43
C LEU A 20 -4.20 -8.47 1.50
N ARG A 21 -3.24 -8.33 0.57
CA ARG A 21 -3.26 -7.25 -0.43
C ARG A 21 -4.35 -7.43 -1.48
N SER A 22 -4.75 -8.67 -1.76
CA SER A 22 -5.86 -8.97 -2.68
C SER A 22 -7.23 -8.93 -1.99
N ASP A 23 -7.28 -9.01 -0.66
CA ASP A 23 -8.52 -8.97 0.10
C ASP A 23 -8.97 -7.53 0.32
N VAL A 24 -9.88 -7.03 -0.52
CA VAL A 24 -10.47 -5.69 -0.35
C VAL A 24 -11.53 -5.74 0.74
N VAL A 25 -11.24 -5.08 1.87
CA VAL A 25 -12.08 -5.08 3.08
C VAL A 25 -13.17 -4.02 3.01
N ARG A 26 -12.84 -2.82 2.53
CA ARG A 26 -13.78 -1.73 2.31
C ARG A 26 -13.35 -0.86 1.14
N VAL A 27 -14.33 -0.21 0.52
CA VAL A 27 -14.12 0.70 -0.62
C VAL A 27 -14.75 2.05 -0.33
N HIS A 28 -14.14 3.10 -0.86
CA HIS A 28 -14.68 4.44 -0.77
C HIS A 28 -15.62 4.69 -1.95
N ILE A 29 -16.86 5.06 -1.66
CA ILE A 29 -17.91 5.41 -2.62
C ILE A 29 -18.59 6.67 -2.11
N LYS A 30 -18.71 7.70 -2.95
CA LYS A 30 -19.24 9.02 -2.54
C LYS A 30 -20.69 9.01 -2.06
N GLU A 31 -21.50 8.11 -2.61
CA GLU A 31 -22.92 7.97 -2.28
C GLU A 31 -23.22 6.51 -1.97
N ASP A 32 -24.01 6.27 -0.93
CA ASP A 32 -24.35 4.95 -0.38
C ASP A 32 -25.50 4.24 -1.13
N THR A 33 -26.05 4.85 -2.18
CA THR A 33 -27.23 4.32 -2.90
C THR A 33 -26.98 2.92 -3.44
N GLY A 34 -27.77 1.94 -2.96
CA GLY A 34 -27.65 0.51 -3.29
C GLY A 34 -26.72 -0.30 -2.37
N PHE A 35 -26.00 0.38 -1.47
CA PHE A 35 -25.06 -0.18 -0.50
C PHE A 35 -25.40 0.18 0.95
N GLU A 36 -26.61 0.66 1.22
CA GLU A 36 -27.03 1.19 2.51
C GLU A 36 -26.85 0.18 3.65
N ASP A 37 -27.03 -1.11 3.36
CA ASP A 37 -26.89 -2.22 4.32
C ASP A 37 -25.42 -2.49 4.72
N ALA A 38 -24.47 -2.01 3.92
CA ALA A 38 -23.03 -2.24 4.09
C ALA A 38 -22.22 -0.95 4.24
N ALA A 39 -22.88 0.21 4.17
CA ALA A 39 -22.28 1.52 4.34
C ALA A 39 -21.91 1.78 5.81
N GLU A 40 -20.72 2.34 6.04
CA GLU A 40 -20.28 2.84 7.34
C GLU A 40 -20.87 4.23 7.58
N TYR A 41 -21.39 4.44 8.78
CA TYR A 41 -21.92 5.73 9.19
C TYR A 41 -21.34 6.10 10.54
N ASP A 42 -21.02 7.38 10.68
CA ASP A 42 -20.68 7.97 11.95
C ASP A 42 -21.94 8.56 12.59
N GLU A 43 -22.13 8.27 13.87
CA GLU A 43 -23.10 8.94 14.71
C GLU A 43 -22.38 9.94 15.61
N PHE A 44 -22.72 11.21 15.47
CA PHE A 44 -22.11 12.28 16.25
C PHE A 44 -23.13 13.34 16.67
N VAL A 45 -22.80 14.05 17.74
CA VAL A 45 -23.53 15.24 18.19
C VAL A 45 -22.60 16.45 17.99
N PRO A 46 -23.05 17.51 17.32
CA PRO A 46 -22.28 18.76 17.24
C PRO A 46 -21.89 19.26 18.64
N TYR A 47 -20.71 19.85 18.77
CA TYR A 47 -20.16 20.26 20.07
C TYR A 47 -21.13 21.11 20.90
N GLU A 48 -21.74 22.13 20.29
CA GLU A 48 -22.67 23.04 20.98
C GLU A 48 -23.91 22.33 21.52
N ASP A 49 -24.49 21.41 20.74
CA ASP A 49 -25.66 20.63 21.13
C ASP A 49 -25.31 19.67 22.27
N ALA A 50 -24.13 19.03 22.20
CA ALA A 50 -23.65 18.13 23.23
C ALA A 50 -23.40 18.87 24.56
N LYS A 51 -22.76 20.04 24.50
CA LYS A 51 -22.45 20.88 25.67
C LYS A 51 -23.71 21.38 26.37
N ALA A 52 -24.72 21.80 25.59
CA ALA A 52 -26.01 22.21 26.14
C ALA A 52 -26.75 21.06 26.85
N ALA A 53 -26.62 19.82 26.33
CA ALA A 53 -27.33 18.67 26.85
C ALA A 53 -26.71 18.05 28.11
N VAL A 54 -25.38 17.98 28.21
CA VAL A 54 -24.68 17.32 29.34
C VAL A 54 -24.43 18.23 30.54
N GLY A 55 -24.51 19.56 30.35
CA GLY A 55 -24.30 20.56 31.39
C GLY A 55 -22.82 20.70 31.79
N ASP A 56 -22.35 19.86 32.72
CA ASP A 56 -20.96 19.90 33.20
C ASP A 56 -20.00 19.26 32.18
N TRP A 57 -19.56 20.10 31.25
CA TRP A 57 -18.73 19.72 30.12
C TRP A 57 -17.35 19.17 30.54
N GLU A 58 -16.67 19.81 31.48
CA GLU A 58 -15.34 19.36 31.94
C GLU A 58 -15.43 17.98 32.59
N ALA A 59 -16.44 17.74 33.44
CA ALA A 59 -16.66 16.42 34.02
C ALA A 59 -17.03 15.38 32.95
N PHE A 60 -17.85 15.74 31.97
CA PHE A 60 -18.21 14.87 30.85
C PHE A 60 -17.00 14.43 30.01
N VAL A 61 -16.17 15.39 29.58
CA VAL A 61 -14.95 15.12 28.80
C VAL A 61 -14.00 14.22 29.59
N LYS A 62 -13.79 14.51 30.87
CA LYS A 62 -12.91 13.72 31.74
C LYS A 62 -13.42 12.29 31.97
N ARG A 63 -14.73 12.12 32.16
CA ARG A 63 -15.37 10.80 32.37
C ARG A 63 -15.30 9.92 31.12
N ASN A 64 -15.44 10.50 29.94
CA ASN A 64 -15.42 9.79 28.66
C ASN A 64 -14.03 9.77 27.99
N ARG A 65 -13.05 10.53 28.53
CA ARG A 65 -11.70 10.72 27.97
C ARG A 65 -11.72 11.22 26.53
N LEU A 66 -12.57 12.22 26.28
CA LEU A 66 -12.69 12.84 24.97
C LEU A 66 -11.58 13.89 24.76
N ASN A 67 -11.30 14.21 23.51
CA ASN A 67 -10.38 15.31 23.17
C ASN A 67 -11.14 16.64 23.34
N GLU A 68 -10.55 17.58 24.07
CA GLU A 68 -11.13 18.91 24.33
C GLU A 68 -11.20 19.79 23.06
N GLU A 69 -10.36 19.49 22.06
CA GLU A 69 -10.27 20.24 20.79
C GLU A 69 -11.17 19.65 19.68
N ALA A 70 -12.03 18.67 19.98
CA ALA A 70 -12.88 18.04 18.96
C ALA A 70 -14.13 18.88 18.64
N ASP A 71 -14.37 19.13 17.36
CA ASP A 71 -15.52 19.91 16.85
C ASP A 71 -16.88 19.18 17.00
N ALA A 72 -16.86 17.89 17.34
CA ALA A 72 -18.04 17.05 17.52
C ALA A 72 -17.79 15.90 18.49
N VAL A 73 -18.86 15.43 19.15
CA VAL A 73 -18.85 14.25 20.02
C VAL A 73 -19.37 13.04 19.25
N TYR A 74 -18.46 12.14 18.88
CA TYR A 74 -18.83 10.85 18.27
C TYR A 74 -19.39 9.91 19.33
N ILE A 75 -20.60 9.38 19.11
CA ILE A 75 -21.30 8.50 20.05
C ILE A 75 -20.47 7.25 20.37
N ALA A 76 -19.75 6.71 19.38
CA ALA A 76 -18.85 5.56 19.55
C ALA A 76 -17.69 5.80 20.55
N LYS A 77 -17.37 7.06 20.89
CA LYS A 77 -16.32 7.41 21.86
C LYS A 77 -16.85 7.66 23.28
N VAL A 78 -18.18 7.74 23.45
CA VAL A 78 -18.81 7.92 24.77
C VAL A 78 -18.86 6.56 25.47
N LYS A 79 -18.29 6.49 26.68
CA LYS A 79 -18.13 5.23 27.45
C LYS A 79 -19.18 5.06 28.54
N LYS A 80 -19.84 6.15 28.94
CA LYS A 80 -20.82 6.16 30.03
C LYS A 80 -22.23 6.07 29.46
N ASP A 81 -22.96 5.05 29.89
CA ASP A 81 -24.32 4.77 29.40
C ASP A 81 -25.30 5.93 29.69
N ASP A 82 -25.15 6.59 30.84
CA ASP A 82 -25.99 7.75 31.21
C ASP A 82 -25.81 8.91 30.24
N ASP A 83 -24.55 9.25 29.89
CA ASP A 83 -24.26 10.31 28.93
C ASP A 83 -24.69 9.91 27.51
N LEU A 84 -24.54 8.62 27.19
CA LEU A 84 -24.93 8.06 25.89
C LEU A 84 -26.45 8.12 25.70
N ALA A 85 -27.23 7.91 26.76
CA ALA A 85 -28.69 8.06 26.75
C ALA A 85 -29.13 9.51 26.52
N VAL A 86 -28.36 10.49 27.01
CA VAL A 86 -28.62 11.93 26.79
C VAL A 86 -28.26 12.35 25.36
N LEU A 87 -27.15 11.85 24.83
CA LEU A 87 -26.62 12.27 23.53
C LEU A 87 -27.23 11.52 22.33
N LYS A 88 -27.64 10.26 22.48
CA LYS A 88 -28.25 9.46 21.40
C LYS A 88 -29.43 10.15 20.71
N PRO A 89 -30.41 10.73 21.44
CA PRO A 89 -31.53 11.43 20.81
C PRO A 89 -31.13 12.66 19.99
N LEU A 90 -29.96 13.24 20.25
CA LEU A 90 -29.43 14.41 19.55
C LEU A 90 -28.43 14.04 18.46
N SER A 91 -28.12 12.74 18.32
CA SER A 91 -27.13 12.26 17.36
C SER A 91 -27.62 12.45 15.93
N LYS A 92 -26.69 12.87 15.08
CA LYS A 92 -26.82 12.92 13.64
C LYS A 92 -26.00 11.78 13.08
N ARG A 93 -26.59 11.07 12.12
CA ARG A 93 -25.91 10.02 11.38
C ARG A 93 -25.45 10.58 10.04
N THR A 94 -24.17 10.43 9.74
CA THR A 94 -23.61 10.81 8.43
C THR A 94 -22.91 9.62 7.81
N TYR A 95 -23.05 9.46 6.50
CA TYR A 95 -22.30 8.47 5.75
C TYR A 95 -20.83 8.87 5.71
N THR A 96 -19.93 7.91 5.94
CA THR A 96 -18.48 8.18 6.01
C THR A 96 -17.80 8.11 4.65
N GLY A 97 -18.52 7.69 3.61
CA GLY A 97 -17.94 7.39 2.29
C GLY A 97 -17.45 5.96 2.16
N TRP A 98 -17.47 5.13 3.21
CA TRP A 98 -16.95 3.77 3.16
C TRP A 98 -18.05 2.71 3.11
N VAL A 99 -17.87 1.72 2.23
CA VAL A 99 -18.71 0.52 2.15
C VAL A 99 -17.88 -0.69 2.53
N ILE A 100 -18.35 -1.44 3.52
CA ILE A 100 -17.74 -2.69 3.97
C ILE A 100 -18.03 -3.78 2.95
N MET A 101 -16.99 -4.46 2.48
CA MET A 101 -17.13 -5.51 1.46
C MET A 101 -17.64 -6.82 2.08
N SER A 102 -17.37 -7.07 3.36
CA SER A 102 -17.86 -8.27 4.06
C SER A 102 -19.38 -8.29 4.11
N GLY A 103 -20.00 -9.36 3.61
CA GLY A 103 -21.46 -9.52 3.58
C GLY A 103 -22.14 -9.09 2.28
N LEU A 104 -21.42 -8.41 1.37
CA LEU A 104 -21.91 -8.18 0.01
C LEU A 104 -21.84 -9.47 -0.83
N ASP A 105 -22.86 -9.70 -1.65
CA ASP A 105 -22.83 -10.73 -2.70
C ASP A 105 -21.87 -10.37 -3.84
N ASP A 106 -21.49 -11.35 -4.67
CA ASP A 106 -20.49 -11.16 -5.73
C ASP A 106 -20.85 -10.06 -6.73
N LYS A 107 -22.15 -9.86 -7.00
CA LYS A 107 -22.61 -8.82 -7.92
C LYS A 107 -22.44 -7.44 -7.31
N LYS A 108 -22.89 -7.24 -6.07
CA LYS A 108 -22.71 -5.99 -5.33
C LYS A 108 -21.24 -5.68 -5.09
N ARG A 109 -20.41 -6.69 -4.82
CA ARG A 109 -18.96 -6.52 -4.69
C ARG A 109 -18.32 -6.00 -5.98
N ALA A 110 -18.67 -6.58 -7.13
CA ALA A 110 -18.16 -6.12 -8.41
C ALA A 110 -18.59 -4.68 -8.70
N GLU A 111 -19.86 -4.34 -8.45
CA GLU A 111 -20.39 -2.98 -8.62
C GLU A 111 -19.71 -1.97 -7.69
N ALA A 112 -19.47 -2.33 -6.43
CA ALA A 112 -18.78 -1.50 -5.46
C ALA A 112 -17.33 -1.23 -5.89
N LEU A 113 -16.61 -2.24 -6.40
CA LEU A 113 -15.25 -2.11 -6.91
C LEU A 113 -15.14 -1.24 -8.17
N GLU A 114 -16.16 -1.27 -9.03
CA GLU A 114 -16.23 -0.44 -10.23
C GLU A 114 -16.48 1.04 -9.88
N LYS A 115 -17.34 1.30 -8.89
CA LYS A 115 -17.69 2.65 -8.43
C LYS A 115 -16.67 3.26 -7.47
N SER A 116 -15.76 2.46 -6.91
CA SER A 116 -14.80 2.91 -5.90
C SER A 116 -13.76 3.87 -6.47
N ASP A 117 -13.47 4.97 -5.78
CA ASP A 117 -12.32 5.83 -6.06
C ASP A 117 -11.12 5.55 -5.13
N ASP A 118 -11.34 4.87 -4.00
CA ASP A 118 -10.28 4.38 -3.09
C ASP A 118 -10.65 3.04 -2.45
N ARG A 119 -9.64 2.31 -1.95
CA ARG A 119 -9.79 0.94 -1.42
C ARG A 119 -8.88 0.70 -0.23
N VAL A 120 -9.38 -0.03 0.74
CA VAL A 120 -8.62 -0.53 1.89
C VAL A 120 -8.61 -2.04 1.84
N THR A 121 -7.42 -2.60 1.88
CA THR A 121 -7.18 -4.05 1.83
C THR A 121 -6.92 -4.60 3.24
N GLY A 122 -6.92 -5.92 3.37
CA GLY A 122 -6.53 -6.59 4.61
C GLY A 122 -5.10 -6.26 5.03
N TRP A 123 -4.23 -5.93 4.06
CA TRP A 123 -2.87 -5.48 4.33
C TRP A 123 -2.85 -4.14 5.10
N ASP A 124 -3.77 -3.24 4.78
CA ASP A 124 -3.85 -1.90 5.39
C ASP A 124 -4.43 -1.93 6.81
N GLN A 125 -4.99 -3.08 7.24
CA GLN A 125 -5.51 -3.30 8.58
C GLN A 125 -4.44 -3.80 9.56
N LEU A 126 -3.30 -4.27 9.06
CA LEU A 126 -2.22 -4.76 9.91
C LEU A 126 -1.57 -3.60 10.66
N ASP A 127 -1.11 -3.87 11.88
CA ASP A 127 -0.19 -2.96 12.56
C ASP A 127 1.26 -3.13 12.07
N PHE A 128 2.15 -2.24 12.53
CA PHE A 128 3.55 -2.27 12.11
C PHE A 128 4.30 -3.54 12.56
N ASP A 129 3.95 -4.12 13.70
CA ASP A 129 4.62 -5.31 14.21
C ASP A 129 4.20 -6.55 13.41
N GLU A 130 2.91 -6.69 13.11
CA GLU A 130 2.36 -7.72 12.23
C GLU A 130 2.96 -7.65 10.81
N MET A 131 3.04 -6.44 10.24
CA MET A 131 3.70 -6.24 8.94
C MET A 131 5.18 -6.63 8.98
N ASN A 132 5.90 -6.24 10.04
CA ASN A 132 7.33 -6.54 10.19
C ASN A 132 7.59 -8.03 10.37
N GLU A 133 6.78 -8.73 11.16
CA GLU A 133 6.87 -10.18 11.36
C GLU A 133 6.61 -10.92 10.04
N MET A 134 5.57 -10.52 9.31
CA MET A 134 5.23 -11.12 8.02
C MET A 134 6.34 -10.90 6.99
N CYS A 135 6.88 -9.68 6.90
CA CYS A 135 8.00 -9.38 6.01
C CYS A 135 9.26 -10.14 6.43
N GLY A 136 9.58 -10.17 7.73
CA GLY A 136 10.76 -10.83 8.29
C GLY A 136 10.80 -12.34 8.08
N SER A 137 9.62 -12.98 8.03
CA SER A 137 9.46 -14.41 7.77
C SER A 137 9.25 -14.75 6.29
N CYS A 138 9.11 -13.74 5.42
CA CYS A 138 8.80 -13.95 4.01
C CYS A 138 9.96 -14.65 3.27
N PRO A 139 9.71 -15.80 2.60
CA PRO A 139 10.75 -16.54 1.88
C PRO A 139 11.29 -15.79 0.65
N LEU A 140 10.58 -14.76 0.21
CA LEU A 140 10.96 -13.91 -0.92
C LEU A 140 11.83 -12.72 -0.48
N SER A 141 11.98 -12.49 0.82
CA SER A 141 12.80 -11.37 1.27
C SER A 141 14.29 -11.72 1.15
N TRP A 142 14.99 -11.10 0.21
CA TRP A 142 16.44 -11.29 0.03
C TRP A 142 17.29 -10.43 0.97
N ASP A 143 16.66 -9.56 1.79
CA ASP A 143 17.35 -8.69 2.76
C ASP A 143 16.68 -8.75 4.14
N LYS A 144 16.51 -9.96 4.69
CA LYS A 144 16.04 -10.20 6.08
C LYS A 144 14.76 -9.43 6.45
N GLY A 145 13.77 -9.44 5.57
CA GLY A 145 12.51 -8.72 5.73
C GLY A 145 12.47 -7.34 5.11
N ARG A 146 13.58 -6.81 4.58
CA ARG A 146 13.66 -5.46 3.98
C ARG A 146 13.69 -5.45 2.46
N GLY A 147 13.87 -6.61 1.84
CA GLY A 147 14.17 -6.73 0.42
C GLY A 147 13.08 -7.48 -0.33
N CYS A 148 11.84 -6.99 -0.35
CA CYS A 148 10.89 -7.34 -1.42
C CYS A 148 10.73 -6.20 -2.44
N ILE A 149 11.27 -5.02 -2.10
CA ILE A 149 11.39 -3.84 -2.94
C ILE A 149 12.88 -3.48 -3.02
N GLY A 150 13.39 -3.32 -4.23
CA GLY A 150 14.77 -2.96 -4.49
C GLY A 150 14.92 -1.53 -5.00
N ALA A 151 15.90 -0.79 -4.49
CA ALA A 151 16.28 0.50 -5.06
C ALA A 151 17.08 0.30 -6.37
N PHE A 152 16.58 0.85 -7.47
CA PHE A 152 17.32 0.94 -8.74
C PHE A 152 18.23 2.19 -8.76
N GLY A 153 17.67 3.37 -8.47
CA GLY A 153 18.45 4.61 -8.46
C GLY A 153 17.62 5.88 -8.69
N PRO A 154 18.27 7.03 -8.86
CA PRO A 154 17.61 8.27 -9.30
C PRO A 154 17.24 8.23 -10.79
N ASP A 155 16.36 9.13 -11.23
CA ASP A 155 15.94 9.28 -12.63
C ASP A 155 17.11 9.64 -13.56
N ASN A 156 18.15 10.28 -13.02
CA ASN A 156 19.38 10.62 -13.74
C ASN A 156 20.48 9.55 -13.61
N SER A 157 20.12 8.31 -13.31
CA SER A 157 21.05 7.18 -13.31
C SER A 157 21.69 7.03 -14.69
N LEU A 158 23.00 6.75 -14.72
CA LEU A 158 23.72 6.45 -15.98
C LEU A 158 23.61 4.96 -16.35
N LEU A 159 23.08 4.13 -15.45
CA LEU A 159 22.96 2.68 -15.68
C LEU A 159 22.13 2.34 -16.93
N PRO A 160 20.99 3.01 -17.22
CA PRO A 160 20.26 2.78 -18.46
C PRO A 160 21.08 3.09 -19.73
N GLU A 161 21.89 4.15 -19.72
CA GLU A 161 22.75 4.49 -20.86
C GLU A 161 23.86 3.44 -21.08
N ILE A 162 24.49 3.00 -19.99
CA ILE A 162 25.46 1.90 -20.01
C ILE A 162 24.79 0.64 -20.57
N ALA A 163 23.63 0.27 -20.04
CA ALA A 163 22.85 -0.89 -20.51
C ALA A 163 22.54 -0.82 -22.02
N GLY A 164 22.18 0.37 -22.52
CA GLY A 164 21.94 0.59 -23.94
C GLY A 164 23.15 0.27 -24.82
N ARG A 165 24.37 0.65 -24.40
CA ARG A 165 25.61 0.32 -25.12
C ARG A 165 25.92 -1.18 -25.18
N HIS A 166 25.42 -1.93 -24.21
CA HIS A 166 25.67 -3.36 -24.06
C HIS A 166 24.49 -4.23 -24.51
N GLY A 167 23.50 -3.67 -25.21
CA GLY A 167 22.36 -4.44 -25.73
C GLY A 167 21.49 -5.05 -24.62
N CYS A 168 21.28 -4.29 -23.55
CA CYS A 168 20.44 -4.65 -22.41
C CYS A 168 19.14 -3.81 -22.44
N PRO A 169 18.14 -4.18 -23.28
CA PRO A 169 16.95 -3.37 -23.54
C PRO A 169 16.04 -3.14 -22.31
N ILE A 170 15.91 -4.11 -21.40
CA ILE A 170 15.07 -3.95 -20.20
C ILE A 170 15.69 -2.87 -19.30
N VAL A 171 16.96 -3.01 -18.92
CA VAL A 171 17.64 -2.04 -18.05
C VAL A 171 17.78 -0.67 -18.73
N ALA A 172 17.99 -0.62 -20.05
CA ALA A 172 18.07 0.62 -20.81
C ALA A 172 16.74 1.38 -20.86
N SER A 173 15.62 0.67 -20.79
CA SER A 173 14.27 1.26 -20.87
C SER A 173 13.64 1.57 -19.51
N VAL A 174 14.36 1.44 -18.39
CA VAL A 174 13.81 1.64 -17.05
C VAL A 174 13.10 2.98 -16.87
N PRO A 175 13.68 4.15 -17.23
CA PRO A 175 12.97 5.43 -17.06
C PRO A 175 11.65 5.52 -17.84
N GLN A 176 11.63 4.97 -19.05
CA GLN A 176 10.42 4.90 -19.86
C GLN A 176 9.39 3.92 -19.26
N SER A 177 9.86 2.78 -18.77
CA SER A 177 9.01 1.75 -18.16
C SER A 177 8.30 2.27 -16.91
N VAL A 178 8.99 3.07 -16.09
CA VAL A 178 8.40 3.76 -14.93
C VAL A 178 7.32 4.74 -15.38
N ALA A 179 7.61 5.58 -16.38
CA ALA A 179 6.66 6.57 -16.89
C ALA A 179 5.39 5.93 -17.50
N GLU A 180 5.53 4.76 -18.11
CA GLU A 180 4.44 4.01 -18.73
C GLU A 180 3.73 3.06 -17.74
N GLY A 181 4.24 2.88 -16.52
CA GLY A 181 3.76 1.87 -15.58
C GLY A 181 3.86 0.45 -16.15
N LYS A 182 4.90 0.19 -16.95
CA LYS A 182 5.07 -1.08 -17.68
C LYS A 182 5.28 -2.24 -16.72
N LYS A 183 4.47 -3.28 -16.90
CA LYS A 183 4.58 -4.55 -16.18
C LYS A 183 5.30 -5.58 -17.05
N TYR A 184 6.34 -6.17 -16.48
CA TYR A 184 7.12 -7.24 -17.08
C TYR A 184 6.60 -8.61 -16.63
N THR A 185 6.79 -9.60 -17.49
CA THR A 185 6.37 -10.99 -17.25
C THR A 185 7.49 -11.80 -16.58
N SER A 186 7.17 -13.02 -16.15
CA SER A 186 8.19 -13.97 -15.68
C SER A 186 9.19 -14.35 -16.78
N SER A 187 8.79 -14.32 -18.06
CA SER A 187 9.72 -14.54 -19.18
C SER A 187 10.72 -13.39 -19.33
N ASP A 188 10.28 -12.16 -19.09
CA ASP A 188 11.17 -11.00 -19.09
C ASP A 188 12.17 -11.05 -17.92
N ALA A 189 11.87 -11.80 -16.85
CA ALA A 189 12.76 -11.94 -15.71
C ALA A 189 14.01 -12.75 -16.08
N ALA A 190 13.87 -13.81 -16.89
CA ALA A 190 15.01 -14.56 -17.42
C ALA A 190 15.92 -13.67 -18.28
N GLU A 191 15.32 -12.80 -19.08
CA GLU A 191 16.05 -11.81 -19.88
C GLU A 191 16.73 -10.76 -19.00
N LEU A 192 16.08 -10.27 -17.95
CA LEU A 192 16.69 -9.36 -16.97
C LEU A 192 17.89 -10.00 -16.27
N LEU A 193 17.83 -11.30 -15.93
CA LEU A 193 18.97 -12.02 -15.37
C LEU A 193 20.15 -12.08 -16.35
N ARG A 194 19.87 -12.31 -17.63
CA ARG A 194 20.89 -12.27 -18.70
C ARG A 194 21.52 -10.88 -18.79
N GLU A 195 20.72 -9.82 -18.82
CA GLU A 195 21.20 -8.43 -18.87
C GLU A 195 22.06 -8.07 -17.66
N VAL A 196 21.65 -8.48 -16.44
CA VAL A 196 22.46 -8.28 -15.23
C VAL A 196 23.83 -8.95 -15.37
N GLY A 197 23.89 -10.16 -15.92
CA GLY A 197 25.16 -10.86 -16.18
C GLY A 197 26.08 -10.06 -17.10
N VAL A 198 25.56 -9.58 -18.23
CA VAL A 198 26.30 -8.73 -19.18
C VAL A 198 26.80 -7.46 -18.51
N LEU A 199 25.95 -6.78 -17.74
CA LEU A 199 26.29 -5.54 -17.05
C LEU A 199 27.34 -5.75 -15.96
N ARG A 200 27.32 -6.87 -15.23
CA ARG A 200 28.36 -7.20 -14.24
C ARG A 200 29.74 -7.32 -14.88
N GLU A 201 29.83 -7.89 -16.08
CA GLU A 201 31.09 -8.01 -16.83
C GLU A 201 31.53 -6.68 -17.46
N ALA A 202 30.58 -5.85 -17.88
CA ALA A 202 30.84 -4.57 -18.52
C ALA A 202 31.23 -3.45 -17.54
N LEU A 203 30.61 -3.39 -16.35
CA LEU A 203 30.79 -2.31 -15.38
C LEU A 203 32.25 -2.02 -14.98
N PRO A 204 33.15 -3.01 -14.82
CA PRO A 204 34.57 -2.74 -14.58
C PRO A 204 35.23 -1.90 -15.68
N GLY A 205 34.81 -2.07 -16.94
CA GLY A 205 35.28 -1.29 -18.09
C GLY A 205 34.82 0.17 -18.07
N GLU A 206 33.66 0.44 -17.47
CA GLU A 206 33.09 1.79 -17.23
C GLU A 206 33.75 2.52 -16.05
N GLY A 207 34.61 1.83 -15.30
CA GLY A 207 35.46 2.39 -14.25
C GLY A 207 34.98 2.09 -12.82
N LYS A 208 35.92 2.21 -11.87
CA LYS A 208 35.72 1.83 -10.45
C LYS A 208 34.54 2.55 -9.77
N ALA A 209 34.25 3.78 -10.18
CA ALA A 209 33.12 4.55 -9.65
C ALA A 209 31.77 3.96 -10.06
N MET A 210 31.65 3.46 -11.30
CA MET A 210 30.42 2.85 -11.81
C MET A 210 30.14 1.50 -11.16
N VAL A 211 31.18 0.68 -10.95
CA VAL A 211 31.07 -0.57 -10.17
C VAL A 211 30.49 -0.28 -8.78
N ARG A 212 31.09 0.64 -8.02
CA ARG A 212 30.61 0.99 -6.68
C ARG A 212 29.17 1.50 -6.66
N ARG A 213 28.76 2.22 -7.70
CA ARG A 213 27.43 2.82 -7.79
C ARG A 213 26.35 1.81 -8.19
N TYR A 214 26.68 0.85 -9.04
CA TYR A 214 25.69 -0.01 -9.69
C TYR A 214 25.72 -1.49 -9.28
N SER A 215 26.73 -1.96 -8.53
CA SER A 215 26.70 -3.32 -7.96
C SER A 215 25.43 -3.58 -7.14
N GLY A 216 25.07 -2.67 -6.22
CA GLY A 216 23.86 -2.82 -5.41
C GLY A 216 22.56 -2.85 -6.22
N PRO A 217 22.32 -1.90 -7.15
CA PRO A 217 21.20 -1.99 -8.10
C PRO A 217 21.16 -3.30 -8.90
N LEU A 218 22.29 -3.78 -9.41
CA LEU A 218 22.35 -5.07 -10.12
C LEU A 218 21.99 -6.25 -9.20
N ASP A 219 22.49 -6.27 -7.96
CA ASP A 219 22.17 -7.31 -6.97
C ASP A 219 20.66 -7.38 -6.69
N ARG A 220 20.00 -6.22 -6.59
CA ARG A 220 18.55 -6.14 -6.33
C ARG A 220 17.72 -6.53 -7.54
N MET A 221 18.11 -6.10 -8.74
CA MET A 221 17.46 -6.54 -9.98
C MET A 221 17.57 -8.05 -10.15
N GLU A 222 18.75 -8.61 -9.87
CA GLU A 222 18.95 -10.05 -9.89
C GLU A 222 18.03 -10.76 -8.89
N ALA A 223 17.93 -10.26 -7.66
CA ALA A 223 17.08 -10.87 -6.64
C ALA A 223 15.59 -10.88 -7.05
N VAL A 224 15.06 -9.74 -7.53
CA VAL A 224 13.68 -9.65 -8.05
C VAL A 224 13.48 -10.58 -9.23
N ALA A 225 14.41 -10.60 -10.18
CA ALA A 225 14.28 -11.40 -11.38
C ALA A 225 14.31 -12.91 -11.06
N ARG A 226 15.16 -13.35 -10.12
CA ARG A 226 15.17 -14.74 -9.64
C ARG A 226 13.86 -15.14 -8.98
N ILE A 227 13.25 -14.25 -8.21
CA ILE A 227 11.94 -14.49 -7.61
C ILE A 227 10.88 -14.58 -8.69
N SER A 228 10.84 -13.63 -9.61
CA SER A 228 9.86 -13.56 -10.69
C SER A 228 9.91 -14.80 -11.59
N GLU A 229 11.12 -15.28 -11.91
CA GLU A 229 11.33 -16.52 -12.65
C GLU A 229 10.87 -17.75 -11.85
N LYS A 230 11.29 -17.87 -10.59
CA LYS A 230 10.99 -19.04 -9.74
C LYS A 230 9.51 -19.15 -9.39
N GLU A 231 8.88 -18.03 -9.07
CA GLU A 231 7.50 -17.94 -8.61
C GLU A 231 6.52 -17.80 -9.80
N GLY A 232 7.04 -17.66 -11.02
CA GLY A 232 6.24 -17.50 -12.23
C GLY A 232 5.42 -16.21 -12.23
N CYS A 233 5.92 -15.16 -11.57
CA CYS A 233 5.24 -13.88 -11.41
C CYS A 233 5.93 -12.76 -12.21
N GLY A 234 5.22 -11.64 -12.39
CA GLY A 234 5.76 -10.47 -13.08
C GLY A 234 6.64 -9.61 -12.18
N PHE A 235 7.16 -8.53 -12.73
CA PHE A 235 7.84 -7.47 -11.97
C PHE A 235 7.65 -6.12 -12.67
N PHE A 236 7.96 -5.03 -11.98
CA PHE A 236 7.92 -3.70 -12.59
C PHE A 236 8.89 -2.74 -11.88
N PHE A 237 9.18 -1.65 -12.58
CA PHE A 237 9.89 -0.49 -12.02
C PHE A 237 8.88 0.62 -11.75
N PHE A 238 9.07 1.37 -10.66
CA PHE A 238 8.15 2.41 -10.20
C PHE A 238 8.86 3.59 -9.57
#